data_AF-A0A314YNP2-F1
#
_entry.id   AF-A0A314YNP2-F1
#
_cell.length_a   1.000
_cell.length_b   1.000
_cell.length_c   1.000
_cell.angle_alpha   90.00
_cell.angle_beta   90.00
_cell.angle_gamma   90.00
#
_symmetry.space_group_name_H-M   'P 1'
#
loop_
_entity.id
_entity.type
_entity.pdbx_description
1 polymer ?
#
loop_
_entity_poly.entity_id
_entity_poly.type
_entity_poly.pdbx_seq_one_letter_code
_entity_poly.pdbx_strand_id
1 'polypeptide(L)'
;MIAGGNCQPSVVTYGTLVKGFCMKGNNSAAIHLLRKMEEGACKPDLVVYSTIIDSLCKDTLVDDALNLFSEMMSKGIAPDVITYTSLIHGVCKLGEWKEATKLLNDMVSKSIYPDARAFNVLVDTICKEGMVVEAEGVVEMMIQRGIEPNTVTYNSLMDGYCLRGEIGKAQKFLN
;
A
#
# COMPACT_ATOMS: atom_id res chain seq x y z
N MET A 1 42.02 11.39 -20.61
CA MET A 1 40.62 11.45 -21.08
C MET A 1 40.11 10.02 -21.20
N ILE A 2 39.37 9.56 -20.20
CA ILE A 2 38.79 8.22 -20.22
C ILE A 2 37.55 8.33 -21.12
N ALA A 3 37.55 7.62 -22.24
CA ALA A 3 36.40 7.55 -23.12
C ALA A 3 35.19 7.10 -22.29
N GLY A 4 34.21 8.00 -22.12
CA GLY A 4 32.96 7.68 -21.46
C GLY A 4 32.28 6.59 -22.27
N GLY A 5 32.38 5.35 -21.78
CA GLY A 5 31.64 4.22 -22.34
C GLY A 5 30.18 4.61 -22.41
N ASN A 6 29.63 4.64 -23.62
CA ASN A 6 28.25 5.02 -23.90
C ASN A 6 27.29 3.89 -23.48
N CYS A 7 27.47 3.36 -22.27
CA CYS A 7 26.59 2.37 -21.67
C CYS A 7 25.29 3.06 -21.32
N GLN A 8 24.30 2.88 -22.19
CA GLN A 8 22.93 3.29 -21.93
C GLN A 8 22.46 2.60 -20.64
N PRO A 9 22.07 3.36 -19.59
CA PRO A 9 21.58 2.77 -18.36
C PRO A 9 20.36 1.91 -18.66
N SER A 10 20.35 0.68 -18.15
CA SER A 10 19.25 -0.27 -18.32
C SER A 10 18.16 -0.05 -17.26
N VAL A 11 17.00 -0.68 -17.44
CA VAL A 11 15.91 -0.71 -16.44
C VAL A 11 16.44 -1.17 -15.08
N VAL A 12 17.36 -2.15 -15.05
CA VAL A 12 17.98 -2.67 -13.81
C VAL A 12 18.83 -1.60 -13.13
N THR A 13 19.58 -0.81 -13.89
CA THR A 13 20.41 0.28 -13.37
C THR A 13 19.54 1.35 -12.72
N TYR A 14 18.48 1.78 -13.41
CA TYR A 14 17.55 2.77 -12.89
C TYR A 14 16.78 2.23 -11.67
N GLY A 15 16.25 1.00 -11.73
CA GLY A 15 15.52 0.37 -10.62
C GLY A 15 16.38 0.27 -9.35
N THR A 16 17.67 -0.03 -9.49
CA THR A 16 18.61 -0.07 -8.35
C THR A 16 18.79 1.33 -7.73
N LEU A 17 18.96 2.36 -8.56
CA LEU A 17 19.10 3.74 -8.09
C LEU A 17 17.82 4.26 -7.44
N VAL A 18 16.65 4.01 -8.05
CA VAL A 18 15.33 4.33 -7.49
C VAL A 18 15.19 3.71 -6.11
N LYS A 19 15.45 2.39 -6.00
CA LYS A 19 15.41 1.69 -4.71
C LYS A 19 16.35 2.31 -3.69
N GLY A 20 17.57 2.67 -4.10
CA GLY A 20 18.55 3.34 -3.24
C GLY A 20 18.06 4.68 -2.71
N PHE A 21 17.44 5.52 -3.54
CA PHE A 21 16.85 6.79 -3.13
C PHE A 21 15.65 6.60 -2.19
N CYS A 22 14.75 5.67 -2.50
CA CYS A 22 13.61 5.31 -1.67
C CYS A 22 14.04 4.82 -0.28
N MET A 23 15.09 3.98 -0.20
CA MET A 23 15.64 3.53 1.08
C MET A 23 16.23 4.65 1.94
N LYS A 24 16.53 5.81 1.35
CA LYS A 24 16.99 7.01 2.05
C LYS A 24 15.88 8.04 2.28
N GLY A 25 14.63 7.73 1.93
CA GLY A 25 13.50 8.67 1.99
C GLY A 25 13.61 9.82 0.99
N ASN A 26 14.53 9.73 0.01
CA ASN A 26 14.71 10.79 -0.99
C ASN A 26 13.75 10.58 -2.16
N ASN A 27 12.46 10.73 -1.89
CA ASN A 27 11.40 10.51 -2.88
C ASN A 27 11.46 11.50 -4.05
N SER A 28 11.94 12.73 -3.80
CA SER A 28 12.14 13.73 -4.86
C SER A 28 13.15 13.25 -5.91
N ALA A 29 14.30 12.73 -5.48
CA ALA A 29 15.30 12.18 -6.40
C ALA A 29 14.78 10.93 -7.14
N ALA A 30 14.01 10.08 -6.45
CA ALA A 30 13.40 8.90 -7.06
C ALA A 30 12.39 9.27 -8.16
N ILE A 31 11.51 10.25 -7.90
CA ILE A 31 10.55 10.77 -8.89
C ILE A 31 11.28 11.44 -10.04
N HIS A 32 12.30 12.27 -9.77
CA HIS A 32 13.10 12.90 -10.82
C HIS A 32 13.74 11.84 -11.74
N LEU A 33 14.24 10.74 -11.17
CA LEU A 33 14.80 9.64 -11.93
C LEU A 33 13.76 8.93 -12.80
N LEU A 34 12.54 8.74 -12.28
CA LEU A 34 11.40 8.24 -13.04
C LEU A 34 11.06 9.17 -14.23
N ARG A 35 11.03 10.49 -14.04
CA ARG A 35 10.82 11.45 -15.15
C ARG A 35 11.91 11.35 -16.22
N LYS A 36 13.17 11.22 -15.79
CA LYS A 36 14.30 11.04 -16.72
C LYS A 36 14.18 9.74 -17.54
N MET A 37 13.65 8.66 -16.94
CA MET A 37 13.36 7.42 -17.66
C MET A 37 12.25 7.62 -18.72
N GLU A 38 11.23 8.42 -18.41
CA GLU A 38 10.13 8.71 -19.33
C GLU A 38 10.59 9.48 -20.57
N GLU A 39 11.52 10.41 -20.43
CA GLU A 39 12.14 11.16 -21.53
C GLU A 39 13.12 10.31 -22.34
N GLY A 40 13.68 9.26 -21.73
CA GLY A 40 14.69 8.40 -22.32
C GLY A 40 14.14 7.24 -23.15
N ALA A 41 15.07 6.43 -23.66
CA ALA A 41 14.79 5.18 -24.37
C ALA A 41 14.34 4.04 -23.43
N CYS A 42 14.57 4.18 -22.12
CA CYS A 42 14.30 3.17 -21.11
C CYS A 42 13.07 3.56 -20.29
N LYS A 43 11.89 3.08 -20.68
CA LYS A 43 10.62 3.42 -20.01
C LYS A 43 10.54 2.79 -18.61
N PRO A 44 9.97 3.49 -17.61
CA PRO A 44 9.69 2.89 -16.30
C PRO A 44 8.70 1.74 -16.43
N ASP A 45 8.88 0.71 -15.61
CA ASP A 45 8.00 -0.45 -15.52
C ASP A 45 7.26 -0.48 -14.16
N LEU A 46 6.46 -1.53 -13.95
CA LEU A 46 5.75 -1.77 -12.69
C LEU A 46 6.67 -1.68 -11.47
N VAL A 47 7.88 -2.25 -11.54
CA VAL A 47 8.80 -2.30 -10.40
C VAL A 47 9.25 -0.91 -10.00
N VAL A 48 9.56 -0.04 -10.97
CA VAL A 48 9.94 1.35 -10.68
C VAL A 48 8.80 2.12 -10.02
N TYR A 49 7.58 2.03 -10.58
CA TYR A 49 6.41 2.70 -10.04
C TYR A 49 6.06 2.19 -8.63
N SER A 50 5.93 0.87 -8.45
CA SER A 50 5.54 0.27 -7.17
C SER A 50 6.55 0.56 -6.06
N THR A 51 7.85 0.61 -6.39
CA THR A 51 8.92 0.97 -5.43
C THR A 51 8.77 2.41 -4.94
N ILE A 52 8.48 3.36 -5.82
CA ILE A 52 8.31 4.77 -5.44
C ILE A 52 7.02 4.97 -4.66
N ILE A 53 5.91 4.36 -5.10
CA ILE A 53 4.61 4.39 -4.41
C ILE A 53 4.76 3.86 -2.97
N ASP A 54 5.41 2.71 -2.80
CA ASP A 54 5.67 2.13 -1.49
C ASP A 54 6.49 3.06 -0.57
N SER A 55 7.53 3.70 -1.13
CA SER A 55 8.35 4.68 -0.42
C SER A 55 7.54 5.90 0.03
N LEU A 56 6.74 6.47 -0.88
CA LEU A 56 5.86 7.61 -0.59
C LEU A 56 4.84 7.27 0.52
N CYS A 57 4.21 6.10 0.47
CA CYS A 57 3.29 5.65 1.52
C CYS A 57 3.99 5.44 2.87
N LYS A 58 5.24 4.96 2.88
CA LYS A 58 6.03 4.81 4.10
C LYS A 58 6.36 6.16 4.74
N ASP A 59 6.65 7.15 3.92
CA ASP A 59 6.96 8.53 4.31
C ASP A 59 5.72 9.42 4.45
N THR A 60 4.51 8.83 4.46
CA THR A 60 3.22 9.52 4.64
C THR A 60 2.88 10.56 3.56
N LEU A 61 3.55 10.50 2.40
CA LEU A 61 3.28 11.31 1.21
C LEU A 61 2.20 10.64 0.34
N VAL A 62 1.03 10.40 0.93
CA VAL A 62 -0.02 9.55 0.33
C VAL A 62 -0.65 10.19 -0.92
N ASP A 63 -0.83 11.51 -0.94
CA ASP A 63 -1.35 12.21 -2.12
C ASP A 63 -0.44 12.02 -3.34
N ASP A 64 0.88 12.16 -3.15
CA ASP A 64 1.88 11.91 -4.20
C ASP A 64 1.83 10.44 -4.66
N ALA A 65 1.63 9.51 -3.73
CA ALA A 65 1.50 8.09 -4.05
C ALA A 65 0.26 7.79 -4.91
N LEU A 66 -0.90 8.39 -4.57
CA LEU A 66 -2.16 8.25 -5.31
C LEU A 66 -2.09 8.91 -6.69
N ASN A 67 -1.41 10.06 -6.80
CA ASN A 67 -1.14 10.71 -8.07
C ASN A 67 -0.29 9.81 -8.98
N LEU A 68 0.78 9.22 -8.44
CA LEU A 68 1.67 8.33 -9.18
C LEU A 68 0.98 6.99 -9.55
N PHE A 69 0.09 6.51 -8.69
CA PHE A 69 -0.79 5.37 -8.99
C PHE A 69 -1.76 5.65 -10.15
N SER A 70 -2.39 6.82 -10.16
CA SER A 70 -3.26 7.24 -11.25
C SER A 70 -2.48 7.39 -12.56
N GLU A 71 -1.25 7.91 -12.47
CA GLU A 71 -0.36 8.04 -13.61
C GLU A 71 0.05 6.69 -14.20
N MET A 72 0.51 5.73 -13.40
CA MET A 72 0.90 4.40 -13.91
C MET A 72 -0.26 3.73 -14.66
N MET A 73 -1.49 3.86 -14.13
CA MET A 73 -2.71 3.36 -14.76
C MET A 73 -2.99 4.04 -16.10
N SER A 74 -2.88 5.36 -16.19
CA SER A 74 -3.06 6.12 -17.43
C SER A 74 -2.03 5.74 -18.52
N LYS A 75 -0.87 5.23 -18.11
CA LYS A 75 0.19 4.73 -18.99
C LYS A 75 0.04 3.26 -19.35
N GLY A 76 -1.03 2.61 -18.90
CA GLY A 76 -1.30 1.20 -19.17
C GLY A 76 -0.44 0.23 -18.35
N ILE A 77 0.22 0.71 -17.29
CA ILE A 77 1.00 -0.15 -16.38
C ILE A 77 0.07 -0.65 -15.29
N ALA A 78 -0.24 -1.95 -15.33
CA ALA A 78 -1.15 -2.58 -14.38
C ALA A 78 -0.51 -2.68 -12.98
N PRO A 79 -1.18 -2.20 -11.91
CA PRO A 79 -0.72 -2.36 -10.54
C PRO A 79 -0.80 -3.82 -10.08
N ASP A 80 0.01 -4.16 -9.09
CA ASP A 80 0.03 -5.48 -8.47
C ASP A 80 -0.41 -5.40 -6.99
N VAL A 81 -0.32 -6.55 -6.31
CA VAL A 81 -0.62 -6.66 -4.87
C VAL A 81 0.23 -5.70 -4.04
N ILE A 82 1.51 -5.51 -4.40
CA ILE A 82 2.41 -4.64 -3.64
C ILE A 82 1.93 -3.19 -3.75
N THR A 83 1.63 -2.71 -4.96
CA THR A 83 1.13 -1.35 -5.17
C THR A 83 -0.13 -1.07 -4.34
N TYR A 84 -1.12 -1.96 -4.38
CA TYR A 84 -2.36 -1.77 -3.60
C TYR A 84 -2.13 -1.85 -2.10
N THR A 85 -1.37 -2.83 -1.62
CA THR A 85 -1.12 -3.00 -0.17
C THR A 85 -0.35 -1.81 0.41
N SER A 86 0.60 -1.24 -0.34
CA SER A 86 1.29 -0.02 0.06
C SER A 86 0.35 1.19 0.16
N LEU A 87 -0.52 1.39 -0.84
CA LEU A 87 -1.51 2.49 -0.82
C LEU A 87 -2.52 2.33 0.33
N ILE A 88 -3.10 1.14 0.48
CA ILE A 88 -4.03 0.82 1.58
C ILE A 88 -3.37 1.13 2.92
N HIS A 89 -2.13 0.69 3.13
CA HIS A 89 -1.41 0.96 4.37
C HIS A 89 -1.10 2.45 4.57
N GLY A 90 -0.69 3.17 3.51
CA GLY A 90 -0.45 4.61 3.57
C GLY A 90 -1.71 5.39 3.95
N VAL A 91 -2.83 5.13 3.27
CA VAL A 91 -4.13 5.75 3.53
C VAL A 91 -4.64 5.41 4.94
N CYS A 92 -4.49 4.16 5.37
CA CYS A 92 -4.81 3.73 6.73
C CYS A 92 -4.03 4.50 7.80
N LYS A 93 -2.74 4.81 7.58
CA LYS A 93 -1.96 5.63 8.53
C LYS A 93 -2.49 7.05 8.70
N LEU A 94 -3.24 7.57 7.72
CA LEU A 94 -3.89 8.88 7.81
C LEU A 94 -5.29 8.79 8.46
N GLY A 95 -5.74 7.61 8.88
CA GLY A 95 -7.09 7.40 9.43
C GLY A 95 -8.18 7.34 8.34
N GLU A 96 -7.81 7.36 7.06
CA GLU A 96 -8.74 7.45 5.94
C GLU A 96 -9.29 6.08 5.49
N TRP A 97 -9.83 5.30 6.43
CA TRP A 97 -10.29 3.93 6.21
C TRP A 97 -11.31 3.77 5.06
N LYS A 98 -12.12 4.80 4.77
CA LYS A 98 -13.08 4.78 3.66
C LYS A 98 -12.36 4.70 2.32
N GLU A 99 -11.27 5.45 2.17
CA GLU A 99 -10.46 5.44 0.96
C GLU A 99 -9.66 4.13 0.86
N ALA A 100 -9.14 3.63 1.97
CA ALA A 100 -8.51 2.32 2.03
C ALA A 100 -9.48 1.17 1.62
N THR A 101 -10.74 1.26 2.03
CA THR A 101 -11.80 0.31 1.64
C THR A 101 -12.11 0.40 0.13
N LYS A 102 -12.12 1.60 -0.45
CA LYS A 102 -12.27 1.76 -1.91
C LYS A 102 -11.11 1.14 -2.66
N LEU A 103 -9.87 1.38 -2.22
CA LEU A 103 -8.67 0.75 -2.82
C LEU A 103 -8.73 -0.78 -2.75
N LEU A 104 -9.18 -1.34 -1.62
CA LEU A 104 -9.36 -2.79 -1.47
C LEU A 104 -10.43 -3.34 -2.44
N ASN A 105 -11.57 -2.66 -2.58
CA ASN A 105 -12.59 -3.05 -3.54
C ASN A 105 -12.13 -2.89 -5.00
N ASP A 106 -11.38 -1.85 -5.30
CA ASP A 106 -10.79 -1.60 -6.62
C ASP A 106 -9.79 -2.70 -7.00
N MET A 107 -8.92 -3.11 -6.06
CA MET A 107 -8.02 -4.24 -6.18
C MET A 107 -8.77 -5.52 -6.59
N VAL A 108 -9.85 -5.86 -5.88
CA VAL A 108 -10.70 -7.03 -6.16
C VAL A 108 -11.38 -6.90 -7.52
N SER A 109 -11.87 -5.72 -7.89
CA SER A 109 -12.51 -5.47 -9.20
C SER A 109 -11.57 -5.73 -10.38
N LYS A 110 -10.25 -5.59 -10.16
CA LYS A 110 -9.20 -5.89 -11.14
C LYS A 110 -8.68 -7.32 -11.05
N SER A 111 -9.38 -8.20 -10.33
CA SER A 111 -8.97 -9.60 -10.10
C SER A 111 -7.60 -9.72 -9.42
N ILE A 112 -7.22 -8.71 -8.62
CA ILE A 112 -6.05 -8.75 -7.76
C ILE A 112 -6.59 -9.04 -6.36
N TYR A 113 -6.11 -10.11 -5.73
CA TYR A 113 -6.68 -10.58 -4.47
C TYR A 113 -5.88 -10.06 -3.28
N PRO A 114 -6.51 -9.29 -2.36
CA PRO A 114 -5.87 -8.86 -1.13
C PRO A 114 -5.44 -10.08 -0.29
N ASP A 115 -4.30 -9.95 0.40
CA ASP A 115 -3.86 -10.94 1.38
C ASP A 115 -4.43 -10.62 2.77
N ALA A 116 -4.21 -11.51 3.74
CA ALA A 116 -4.64 -11.29 5.11
C ALA A 116 -4.02 -10.03 5.73
N ARG A 117 -2.84 -9.60 5.26
CA ARG A 117 -2.17 -8.41 5.76
C ARG A 117 -2.92 -7.14 5.39
N ALA A 118 -3.41 -7.03 4.15
CA ALA A 118 -4.23 -5.89 3.70
C ALA A 118 -5.47 -5.71 4.57
N PHE A 119 -6.20 -6.80 4.85
CA PHE A 119 -7.38 -6.78 5.72
C PHE A 119 -7.02 -6.40 7.15
N ASN A 120 -5.97 -7.00 7.72
CA ASN A 120 -5.58 -6.73 9.09
C ASN A 120 -5.23 -5.26 9.33
N VAL A 121 -4.54 -4.62 8.38
CA VAL A 121 -4.23 -3.19 8.46
C VAL A 121 -5.51 -2.34 8.46
N LEU A 122 -6.49 -2.70 7.62
CA LEU A 122 -7.77 -2.00 7.56
C LEU A 122 -8.59 -2.18 8.85
N VAL A 123 -8.70 -3.41 9.37
CA VAL A 123 -9.38 -3.72 10.64
C VAL A 123 -8.76 -2.94 11.79
N ASP A 124 -7.43 -2.98 11.93
CA ASP A 124 -6.69 -2.25 12.97
C ASP A 124 -6.97 -0.74 12.92
N THR A 125 -6.93 -0.17 11.72
CA THR A 125 -7.19 1.27 11.52
C THR A 125 -8.61 1.64 11.95
N ILE A 126 -9.60 0.88 11.49
CA ILE A 126 -11.01 1.14 11.80
C ILE A 126 -11.29 0.97 13.31
N CYS A 127 -10.68 -0.03 13.94
CA CYS A 127 -10.78 -0.26 15.38
C CYS A 127 -10.20 0.90 16.19
N LYS A 128 -9.06 1.44 15.79
CA LYS A 128 -8.41 2.59 16.46
C LYS A 128 -9.22 3.88 16.36
N GLU A 129 -10.00 4.03 15.28
CA GLU A 129 -10.97 5.11 15.10
C GLU A 129 -12.28 4.86 15.89
N GLY A 130 -12.38 3.76 16.65
CA GLY A 130 -13.55 3.43 17.48
C GLY A 130 -14.75 2.87 16.70
N MET A 131 -14.60 2.59 15.41
CA MET A 131 -15.66 2.10 14.53
C MET A 131 -15.68 0.56 14.47
N VAL A 132 -15.77 -0.08 15.64
CA VAL A 132 -15.59 -1.54 15.74
C VAL A 132 -16.63 -2.34 14.92
N VAL A 133 -17.83 -1.81 14.72
CA VAL A 133 -18.88 -2.46 13.90
C VAL A 133 -18.47 -2.52 12.44
N GLU A 134 -17.90 -1.44 11.91
CA GLU A 134 -17.34 -1.38 10.57
C GLU A 134 -16.14 -2.34 10.44
N ALA A 135 -15.31 -2.45 11.47
CA ALA A 135 -14.19 -3.39 11.50
C ALA A 135 -14.66 -4.85 11.43
N GLU A 136 -15.73 -5.20 12.16
CA GLU A 136 -16.38 -6.52 12.04
C GLU A 136 -16.89 -6.79 10.62
N GLY A 137 -17.46 -5.79 9.95
CA GLY A 137 -17.86 -5.89 8.55
C GLY A 137 -16.68 -6.18 7.60
N VAL A 138 -15.50 -5.60 7.87
CA VAL A 138 -14.28 -5.92 7.10
C VAL A 138 -13.80 -7.35 7.37
N VAL A 139 -13.93 -7.85 8.61
CA VAL A 139 -13.63 -9.26 8.93
C VAL A 139 -14.60 -10.21 8.24
N GLU A 140 -15.90 -9.89 8.20
CA GLU A 140 -16.87 -10.66 7.43
C GLU A 140 -16.51 -10.69 5.94
N MET A 141 -16.12 -9.54 5.39
CA MET A 141 -15.65 -9.40 4.01
C MET A 141 -14.43 -10.29 3.70
N MET A 142 -13.50 -10.38 4.67
CA MET A 142 -12.31 -11.23 4.62
C MET A 142 -12.70 -12.72 4.53
N ILE A 143 -13.62 -13.17 5.40
CA ILE A 143 -14.14 -14.55 5.45
C ILE A 143 -14.88 -14.89 4.15
N GLN A 144 -15.75 -14.00 3.66
CA GLN A 144 -16.50 -14.21 2.41
C GLN A 144 -15.59 -14.40 1.19
N ARG A 145 -14.35 -13.89 1.25
CA ARG A 145 -13.32 -14.04 0.21
C ARG A 145 -12.41 -15.26 0.43
N GLY A 146 -12.71 -16.09 1.44
CA GLY A 146 -11.92 -17.29 1.76
C GLY A 146 -10.58 -16.99 2.42
N ILE A 147 -10.40 -15.79 2.99
CA ILE A 147 -9.19 -15.42 3.70
C ILE A 147 -9.49 -15.58 5.20
N GLU A 148 -8.73 -16.42 5.87
CA GLU A 148 -8.98 -16.71 7.29
C GLU A 148 -8.43 -15.60 8.20
N PRO A 149 -9.28 -15.01 9.07
CA PRO A 149 -8.83 -14.13 10.14
C PRO A 149 -7.80 -14.83 11.02
N ASN A 150 -6.80 -14.09 11.48
CA ASN A 150 -5.74 -14.62 12.33
C ASN A 150 -5.63 -13.85 13.64
N THR A 151 -4.65 -14.19 14.47
CA THR A 151 -4.42 -13.56 15.78
C THR A 151 -4.31 -12.04 15.68
N VAL A 152 -3.70 -11.51 14.61
CA VAL A 152 -3.61 -10.05 14.43
C VAL A 152 -5.00 -9.44 14.21
N THR A 153 -5.87 -10.09 13.43
CA THR A 153 -7.24 -9.63 13.20
C THR A 153 -8.03 -9.54 14.51
N TYR A 154 -7.99 -10.59 15.33
CA TYR A 154 -8.73 -10.63 16.59
C TYR A 154 -8.16 -9.69 17.65
N ASN A 155 -6.83 -9.55 17.71
CA ASN A 155 -6.19 -8.56 18.60
C ASN A 155 -6.65 -7.14 18.26
N SER A 156 -6.72 -6.78 16.97
CA SER A 156 -7.22 -5.47 16.54
C SER A 156 -8.68 -5.23 16.96
N LEU A 157 -9.56 -6.23 16.81
CA LEU A 157 -10.95 -6.14 17.31
C LEU A 157 -11.02 -5.97 18.83
N MET A 158 -10.22 -6.75 19.57
CA MET A 158 -10.13 -6.63 21.03
C MET A 158 -9.67 -5.24 21.46
N ASP A 159 -8.61 -4.71 20.84
CA ASP A 159 -8.09 -3.37 21.11
C ASP A 159 -9.19 -2.32 20.85
N GLY A 160 -9.90 -2.44 19.72
CA GLY A 160 -11.03 -1.57 19.41
C GLY A 160 -12.15 -1.63 20.46
N TYR A 161 -12.53 -2.82 20.92
CA TYR A 161 -13.53 -2.97 21.99
C TYR A 161 -13.07 -2.41 23.33
N CYS A 162 -11.79 -2.58 23.67
CA CYS A 162 -11.17 -2.00 24.87
C CYS A 162 -11.18 -0.47 24.81
N LEU A 163 -10.84 0.14 23.67
CA LEU A 163 -10.86 1.59 23.46
C LEU A 163 -12.27 2.19 23.65
N ARG A 164 -13.33 1.42 23.37
CA ARG A 164 -14.71 1.82 23.59
C ARG A 164 -15.22 1.58 25.02
N GLY A 165 -14.40 1.02 25.90
CA GLY A 165 -14.80 0.60 27.25
C GLY A 165 -15.71 -0.64 27.27
N GLU A 166 -15.89 -1.33 26.14
CA GLU A 166 -16.74 -2.50 25.99
C GLU A 166 -15.98 -3.81 26.30
N ILE A 167 -15.32 -3.86 27.47
CA ILE A 167 -14.40 -4.94 27.87
C ILE A 167 -15.06 -6.33 27.80
N GLY A 168 -16.36 -6.43 28.13
CA GLY A 168 -17.10 -7.70 28.07
C GLY A 168 -17.21 -8.29 26.66
N LYS A 169 -17.16 -7.45 25.61
CA LYS A 169 -17.09 -7.94 24.22
C LYS A 169 -15.67 -8.32 23.83
N ALA A 170 -14.66 -7.57 24.28
CA ALA A 170 -13.24 -7.92 24.06
C ALA A 170 -12.89 -9.30 24.64
N GLN A 171 -13.43 -9.65 25.81
CA GLN A 171 -13.19 -10.96 26.45
C GLN A 171 -13.64 -12.17 25.62
N LYS A 172 -14.57 -12.00 24.67
CA LYS A 172 -15.04 -13.11 23.83
C LYS A 172 -13.97 -13.64 22.87
N PHE A 173 -12.93 -12.86 22.61
CA PHE A 173 -11.85 -13.19 21.68
C PHE A 173 -10.61 -13.78 22.38
N LEU A 174 -10.65 -13.97 23.71
CA LEU A 174 -9.55 -14.54 24.53
C LEU A 174 -9.56 -16.08 24.63
N ASN A 175 -10.48 -16.77 23.94
CA ASN A 175 -10.63 -18.22 24.02
C ASN A 175 -9.72 -18.98 23.05
#